data_AF-A0A2R7MAR3-F1
#
_entry.id   AF-A0A2R7MAR3-F1
#
_cell.length_a   1.000
_cell.length_b   1.000
_cell.length_c   1.000
_cell.angle_alpha   90.00
_cell.angle_beta   90.00
_cell.angle_gamma   90.00
#
_symmetry.space_group_name_H-M   'P 1'
#
loop_
_entity.id
_entity.type
_entity.pdbx_description
1 polymer ?
#
loop_
_entity_poly.entity_id
_entity_poly.type
_entity_poly.pdbx_seq_one_letter_code
_entity_poly.pdbx_strand_id
1 'polypeptide(L)'
;MNQKKESILIVDDNDDMLNLLQRHLKVFKYHTYKASSVNEAINVLKYNTIDLLITDLNMPEVNCSGCSNCSGNTVCSCCAN
;
A
#
# COMPACT_ATOMS: atom_id res chain seq x y z
N MET A 1 -28.44 -7.67 8.84
CA MET A 1 -27.06 -8.11 8.59
C MET A 1 -26.27 -6.89 8.16
N ASN A 2 -25.41 -6.37 9.05
CA ASN A 2 -24.66 -5.14 8.81
C ASN A 2 -23.50 -5.48 7.87
N GLN A 3 -23.74 -5.39 6.56
CA GLN A 3 -22.70 -5.59 5.54
C GLN A 3 -21.69 -4.46 5.72
N LYS A 4 -20.64 -4.72 6.52
CA LYS A 4 -19.48 -3.84 6.64
C LYS A 4 -18.96 -3.68 5.23
N LYS A 5 -18.85 -2.45 4.72
CA LYS A 5 -18.23 -2.24 3.41
C LYS A 5 -16.75 -2.58 3.58
N GLU A 6 -16.34 -3.77 3.12
CA GLU A 6 -14.93 -4.14 3.16
C GLU A 6 -14.12 -3.12 2.36
N SER A 7 -12.99 -2.74 2.94
CA SER A 7 -12.05 -1.80 2.34
C SER A 7 -10.90 -2.55 1.70
N ILE A 8 -10.71 -2.33 0.41
CA ILE A 8 -9.72 -3.02 -0.42
C ILE A 8 -8.70 -1.99 -0.89
N LEU A 9 -7.43 -2.21 -0.60
CA LEU A 9 -6.33 -1.39 -1.11
C LEU A 9 -5.69 -2.09 -2.30
N ILE A 10 -5.53 -1.37 -3.40
CA ILE A 10 -4.88 -1.85 -4.61
C ILE A 10 -3.60 -1.05 -4.80
N VAL A 11 -2.48 -1.75 -4.96
CA VAL A 11 -1.14 -1.17 -5.14
C VAL A 11 -0.58 -1.69 -6.46
N ASP A 12 -0.44 -0.80 -7.42
CA ASP A 12 0.01 -1.12 -8.77
C ASP A 12 0.63 0.15 -9.36
N ASP A 13 1.76 0.04 -10.06
CA ASP A 13 2.40 1.18 -10.73
C ASP A 13 1.66 1.57 -12.03
N ASN A 14 0.73 0.72 -12.49
CA ASN A 14 -0.08 0.95 -13.66
C ASN A 14 -1.47 1.54 -13.32
N ASP A 15 -1.65 2.83 -13.59
CA ASP A 15 -2.92 3.54 -13.37
C ASP A 15 -4.11 2.93 -14.15
N ASP A 16 -3.89 2.34 -15.32
CA ASP A 16 -4.98 1.72 -16.10
C ASP A 16 -5.53 0.49 -15.37
N MET A 17 -4.64 -0.33 -14.79
CA MET A 17 -5.00 -1.48 -13.96
C MET A 17 -5.74 -1.05 -12.69
N LEU A 18 -5.23 -0.02 -12.00
CA LEU A 18 -5.90 0.56 -10.83
C LEU A 18 -7.33 0.99 -11.16
N ASN A 19 -7.52 1.73 -12.25
CA ASN A 19 -8.84 2.22 -12.66
C ASN A 19 -9.78 1.08 -13.11
N LEU A 20 -9.26 0.03 -13.73
CA LEU A 20 -10.04 -1.16 -14.10
C LEU A 20 -10.54 -1.89 -12.84
N LEU A 21 -9.64 -2.22 -11.92
CA LEU A 21 -9.96 -2.92 -10.67
C LEU A 21 -10.91 -2.09 -9.80
N GLN A 22 -10.66 -0.78 -9.68
CA GLN A 22 -11.54 0.12 -8.95
C GLN A 22 -12.96 0.12 -9.52
N ARG A 23 -13.13 0.18 -10.84
CA ARG A 23 -14.46 0.12 -11.48
C ARG A 23 -15.17 -1.19 -11.18
N HIS A 24 -14.47 -2.32 -11.30
CA HIS A 24 -15.03 -3.64 -11.02
C HIS A 24 -15.49 -3.74 -9.56
N LEU A 25 -14.62 -3.43 -8.61
CA LEU A 25 -14.92 -3.53 -7.17
C LEU A 25 -16.00 -2.53 -6.72
N LYS A 26 -16.08 -1.36 -7.36
CA LYS A 26 -17.14 -0.37 -7.11
C LYS A 26 -18.52 -0.90 -7.50
N VAL A 27 -18.64 -1.73 -8.54
CA VAL A 27 -19.91 -2.40 -8.89
C VAL A 27 -20.39 -3.30 -7.76
N PHE A 28 -19.46 -3.97 -7.08
CA PHE A 28 -19.76 -4.80 -5.91
C PHE A 28 -19.99 -4.00 -4.61
N LYS A 29 -19.99 -2.66 -4.68
CA LYS A 29 -20.20 -1.74 -3.53
C LYS A 29 -19.13 -1.82 -2.43
N TYR A 30 -17.95 -2.36 -2.74
CA TYR A 30 -16.79 -2.30 -1.84
C TYR A 30 -16.17 -0.90 -1.82
N HIS A 31 -15.48 -0.58 -0.73
CA HIS A 31 -14.66 0.62 -0.66
C HIS A 31 -13.28 0.29 -1.20
N THR A 32 -12.80 1.07 -2.16
CA THR A 32 -11.50 0.81 -2.80
C THR A 32 -10.57 2.00 -2.61
N TYR A 33 -9.35 1.70 -2.21
CA TYR A 33 -8.23 2.62 -2.18
C TYR A 33 -7.24 2.19 -3.25
N LYS A 34 -6.59 3.17 -3.86
CA LYS A 34 -5.54 2.95 -4.85
C LYS A 34 -4.27 3.62 -4.37
N ALA A 35 -3.14 2.99 -4.67
CA ALA A 35 -1.83 3.54 -4.41
C ALA A 35 -0.93 3.19 -5.60
N SER A 36 -0.24 4.19 -6.13
CA SER A 36 0.70 4.00 -7.24
C SER A 36 2.13 3.70 -6.75
N SER A 37 2.32 3.68 -5.43
CA SER A 37 3.60 3.43 -4.77
C SER A 37 3.42 2.72 -3.43
N VAL A 38 4.46 2.01 -2.97
CA VAL A 38 4.50 1.38 -1.64
C VAL A 38 4.33 2.42 -0.54
N ASN A 39 4.96 3.59 -0.65
CA ASN A 39 4.89 4.65 0.37
C ASN A 39 3.46 5.17 0.53
N GLU A 40 2.75 5.36 -0.58
CA GLU A 40 1.36 5.78 -0.58
C GLU A 40 0.45 4.68 0.02
N ALA A 41 0.70 3.42 -0.32
CA ALA A 41 0.01 2.28 0.28
C ALA A 41 0.20 2.21 1.80
N ILE A 42 1.42 2.40 2.28
CA ILE A 42 1.74 2.46 3.72
C ILE A 42 0.99 3.59 4.40
N ASN A 43 0.94 4.78 3.78
CA ASN A 43 0.16 5.89 4.33
C ASN A 43 -1.32 5.53 4.43
N VAL A 44 -1.91 4.94 3.39
CA VAL A 44 -3.32 4.50 3.43
C VAL A 44 -3.55 3.47 4.54
N LEU A 45 -2.65 2.49 4.70
CA LEU A 45 -2.74 1.48 5.76
C LEU A 45 -2.60 2.06 7.17
N LYS A 46 -1.85 3.16 7.34
CA LYS A 46 -1.71 3.84 8.62
C LYS A 46 -2.98 4.62 9.03
N TYR A 47 -3.66 5.23 8.06
CA TYR A 47 -4.83 6.07 8.32
C TYR A 47 -6.16 5.33 8.21
N ASN A 48 -6.21 4.24 7.44
CA ASN A 48 -7.44 3.52 7.12
C ASN A 48 -7.30 2.03 7.45
N THR A 49 -8.38 1.42 7.93
CA THR A 49 -8.44 -0.03 8.16
C THR A 49 -8.79 -0.74 6.84
N ILE A 50 -7.86 -1.53 6.33
CA ILE A 50 -8.00 -2.29 5.09
C ILE A 50 -8.20 -3.78 5.42
N ASP A 51 -9.19 -4.41 4.79
CA ASP A 51 -9.50 -5.83 4.96
C ASP A 51 -8.77 -6.72 3.93
N LEU A 52 -8.47 -6.15 2.75
CA LEU A 52 -7.81 -6.85 1.65
C LEU A 52 -6.80 -5.93 0.95
N LEU A 53 -5.57 -6.40 0.78
CA LEU A 53 -4.51 -5.73 0.03
C LEU A 53 -4.22 -6.53 -1.25
N ILE A 54 -4.30 -5.86 -2.40
CA ILE A 54 -3.92 -6.39 -3.70
C ILE A 54 -2.68 -5.60 -4.13
N THR A 55 -1.54 -6.28 -4.27
CA THR A 55 -0.28 -5.67 -4.71
C THR A 55 0.27 -6.47 -5.87
N ASP A 56 0.89 -5.80 -6.84
CA ASP A 56 1.71 -6.50 -7.84
C ASP A 56 2.96 -7.08 -7.17
N LEU A 57 3.36 -8.29 -7.60
CA LEU A 57 4.52 -9.01 -7.07
C LEU A 57 5.84 -8.51 -7.66
N ASN A 58 5.80 -7.77 -8.77
CA ASN A 58 7.00 -7.26 -9.44
C ASN A 58 7.36 -5.83 -9.02
N MET A 59 6.78 -5.31 -7.94
CA MET A 59 7.17 -4.00 -7.44
C MET A 59 8.62 -4.10 -6.92
N PRO A 60 9.59 -3.38 -7.51
CA PRO A 60 10.94 -3.36 -6.98
C PRO A 60 10.85 -2.77 -5.59
N GLU A 61 11.04 -3.64 -4.59
CA GLU A 61 11.06 -3.25 -3.20
C GLU A 61 11.90 -1.99 -3.07
N VAL A 62 11.35 -0.99 -2.38
CA VAL A 62 12.12 0.08 -1.75
C VAL A 62 13.07 -0.59 -0.76
N ASN A 63 14.15 -1.12 -1.31
CA ASN A 63 15.47 -1.36 -0.74
C ASN A 63 15.59 -1.03 0.75
N CYS A 64 14.93 -1.82 1.58
CA CYS A 64 15.29 -2.05 2.98
C CYS A 64 16.51 -3.00 3.04
N SER A 65 17.43 -2.85 2.09
CA SER A 65 18.68 -3.61 1.97
C SER A 65 19.91 -2.71 2.15
N GLY A 66 19.71 -1.42 2.47
CA GLY A 66 20.77 -0.44 2.72
C GLY A 66 21.19 -0.27 4.18
N CYS A 67 20.70 -1.07 5.13
CA CYS A 67 21.13 -0.97 6.53
C CYS A 67 22.16 -2.05 6.87
N SER A 68 23.35 -1.97 6.25
CA SER A 68 24.44 -2.91 6.49
C SER A 68 25.37 -2.52 7.65
N ASN A 69 25.03 -1.51 8.47
CA ASN A 69 25.86 -1.20 9.64
C ASN A 69 25.07 -0.54 10.79
N CYS A 70 24.35 -1.35 11.56
CA CYS A 70 23.87 -0.97 12.90
C CYS A 70 24.79 -1.59 13.95
N SER A 71 25.97 -1.02 14.14
CA SER A 71 26.81 -1.30 15.31
C SER A 71 26.53 -0.25 16.39
N GLY A 72 25.82 -0.65 17.45
CA GLY A 72 25.89 -0.06 18.78
C GLY A 72 25.64 1.45 18.90
N ASN A 73 24.40 1.82 19.21
CA ASN A 73 24.05 3.05 19.93
C ASN A 73 24.43 4.40 19.27
N THR A 74 24.27 4.53 17.96
CA THR A 74 24.16 5.86 17.32
C THR A 74 22.94 5.90 16.43
N VAL A 75 22.10 6.90 16.66
CA VAL A 75 20.88 7.22 15.91
C VAL A 75 21.15 7.14 14.40
N CYS A 76 20.49 6.22 13.70
CA CYS A 76 20.55 6.15 12.25
C CYS A 76 19.70 7.29 11.69
N SER A 77 20.34 8.39 11.28
CA SER A 77 19.66 9.59 10.76
C SER A 77 19.11 9.41 9.32
N CYS A 78 18.95 8.19 8.82
CA CYS A 78 18.41 7.94 7.46
C CYS A 78 16.88 7.94 7.37
N CYS A 79 16.15 8.27 8.44
CA CYS A 79 14.70 8.43 8.40
C CYS A 79 14.21 9.86 8.70
N ALA A 80 15.07 10.88 8.63
CA ALA A 80 14.65 12.26 8.82
C ALA A 80 14.96 13.11 7.58
N ASN A 81 13.98 13.09 6.67
CA ASN A 81 13.74 13.99 5.53
C ASN A 81 14.71 13.91 4.35
#